data_AF-A0A9X3IW55-F1
#
_entry.id   AF-A0A9X3IW55-F1
#
_cell.length_a   1.000
_cell.length_b   1.000
_cell.length_c   1.000
_cell.angle_alpha   90.00
_cell.angle_beta   90.00
_cell.angle_gamma   90.00
#
_symmetry.space_group_name_H-M   'P 1'
#
loop_
_entity.id
_entity.type
_entity.pdbx_description
1 polymer ?
#
loop_
_entity_poly.entity_id
_entity_poly.type
_entity_poly.pdbx_seq_one_letter_code
_entity_poly.pdbx_strand_id
1 'polypeptide(L)'
;MGTWDDGLYDNDSALDLVSSLVKLPAIDAPPVALAVGIGLVAWLQPVVLKLRGADHVAAALAHGEALPADAREVLAGLARDLEGALEGRSRSEAAEAVIGGYNDGPRFDALLRVPGGQASIDALGERAGAVLDRADDGDLYEGAGDYGALGLVVELVDAGLWKPAPERVVAWQGRFDRADAGTPDERGFWDSYAARVRRGFELVLRA
;
A
#
# COMPACT_ATOMS: atom_id res chain seq x y z
N MET A 1 -18.77 -14.13 10.24
CA MET A 1 -18.64 -13.43 8.95
C MET A 1 -18.00 -12.11 9.28
N GLY A 2 -16.73 -11.92 8.89
CA GLY A 2 -16.07 -10.62 9.03
C GLY A 2 -16.84 -9.57 8.25
N THR A 3 -16.64 -8.31 8.58
CA THR A 3 -16.96 -7.18 7.73
C THR A 3 -16.17 -7.36 6.42
N TRP A 4 -16.82 -7.34 5.26
CA TRP A 4 -16.17 -7.33 3.93
C TRP A 4 -16.79 -6.21 3.06
N ASP A 5 -17.42 -5.24 3.73
CA ASP A 5 -18.23 -4.19 3.13
C ASP A 5 -17.51 -2.84 3.03
N ASP A 6 -16.35 -2.68 3.66
CA ASP A 6 -15.64 -1.41 3.67
C ASP A 6 -14.66 -1.26 2.49
N GLY A 7 -14.03 -2.33 1.99
CA GLY A 7 -13.15 -2.25 0.81
C GLY A 7 -12.19 -3.42 0.60
N LEU A 8 -11.19 -3.24 -0.28
CA LEU A 8 -10.21 -4.29 -0.63
C LEU A 8 -9.41 -4.83 0.58
N TYR A 9 -9.25 -4.04 1.64
CA TYR A 9 -8.52 -4.44 2.85
C TYR A 9 -9.39 -5.02 3.95
N ASP A 10 -10.67 -5.30 3.69
CA ASP A 10 -11.61 -5.84 4.67
C ASP A 10 -11.56 -7.39 4.76
N ASN A 11 -10.46 -7.99 4.31
CA ASN A 11 -10.19 -9.42 4.34
C ASN A 11 -8.85 -9.68 5.04
N ASP A 12 -8.82 -10.60 6.00
CA ASP A 12 -7.59 -11.02 6.69
C ASP A 12 -6.47 -11.41 5.71
N SER A 13 -6.79 -12.13 4.64
CA SER A 13 -5.82 -12.50 3.60
C SER A 13 -5.25 -11.27 2.87
N ALA A 14 -6.06 -10.25 2.61
CA ALA A 14 -5.59 -9.00 2.00
C ALA A 14 -4.70 -8.22 2.98
N LEU A 15 -5.06 -8.17 4.27
CA LEU A 15 -4.25 -7.53 5.31
C LEU A 15 -2.92 -8.25 5.53
N ASP A 16 -2.93 -9.58 5.54
CA ASP A 16 -1.75 -10.44 5.64
C ASP A 16 -0.83 -10.24 4.42
N LEU A 17 -1.42 -10.16 3.21
CA LEU A 17 -0.68 -9.86 2.01
C LEU A 17 -0.01 -8.48 2.08
N VAL A 18 -0.75 -7.43 2.46
CA VAL A 18 -0.19 -6.08 2.61
C VAL A 18 0.96 -6.07 3.62
N SER A 19 0.79 -6.78 4.74
CA SER A 19 1.84 -6.99 5.76
C SER A 19 3.05 -7.77 5.27
N SER A 20 2.86 -8.67 4.31
CA SER A 20 3.97 -9.35 3.66
C SER A 20 4.78 -8.44 2.71
N LEU A 21 4.15 -7.40 2.15
CA LEU A 21 4.71 -6.55 1.10
C LEU A 21 5.32 -5.24 1.61
N VAL A 22 4.64 -4.59 2.57
CA VAL A 22 5.07 -3.34 3.20
C VAL A 22 5.76 -3.69 4.51
N LYS A 23 7.07 -3.52 4.55
CA LYS A 23 7.89 -3.90 5.70
C LYS A 23 8.84 -2.77 6.06
N LEU A 24 9.15 -2.68 7.34
CA LEU A 24 10.29 -1.89 7.77
C LEU A 24 11.55 -2.42 7.08
N PRO A 25 12.38 -1.53 6.51
CA PRO A 25 13.67 -1.92 5.93
C PRO A 25 14.58 -2.49 7.02
N ALA A 26 15.65 -3.17 6.63
CA ALA A 26 16.69 -3.55 7.58
C ALA A 26 17.22 -2.30 8.31
N ILE A 27 17.48 -2.39 9.61
CA ILE A 27 17.87 -1.25 10.43
C ILE A 27 19.22 -0.63 10.00
N ASP A 28 20.07 -1.43 9.35
CA ASP A 28 21.37 -1.04 8.78
C ASP A 28 21.29 -0.71 7.28
N ALA A 29 20.09 -0.60 6.73
CA ALA A 29 19.90 -0.18 5.35
C ALA A 29 20.44 1.24 5.10
N PRO A 30 20.76 1.60 3.85
CA PRO A 30 21.19 2.95 3.51
C PRO A 30 20.19 4.01 3.97
N PRO A 31 20.64 5.24 4.32
CA PRO A 31 19.80 6.27 4.94
C PRO A 31 18.52 6.58 4.15
N VAL A 32 18.65 6.65 2.82
CA VAL A 32 17.53 6.92 1.92
C VAL A 32 16.51 5.78 1.94
N ALA A 33 16.97 4.53 1.97
CA ALA A 33 16.09 3.36 2.06
C ALA A 33 15.39 3.28 3.43
N LEU A 34 16.08 3.64 4.51
CA LEU A 34 15.47 3.79 5.84
C LEU A 34 14.36 4.86 5.82
N ALA A 35 14.66 6.06 5.32
CA ALA A 35 13.70 7.16 5.28
C ALA A 35 12.44 6.80 4.46
N VAL A 36 12.61 6.31 3.23
CA VAL A 36 11.48 5.92 2.37
C VAL A 36 10.71 4.75 2.98
N GLY A 37 11.40 3.75 3.52
CA GLY A 37 10.76 2.61 4.17
C GLY A 37 9.92 3.00 5.39
N ILE A 38 10.42 3.92 6.22
CA ILE A 38 9.65 4.48 7.34
C ILE A 38 8.42 5.23 6.81
N GLY A 39 8.58 6.06 5.77
CA GLY A 39 7.45 6.77 5.15
C GLY A 39 6.37 5.83 4.60
N LEU A 40 6.78 4.75 3.93
CA LEU A 40 5.87 3.73 3.40
C LEU A 40 5.13 2.99 4.52
N VAL A 41 5.82 2.61 5.59
CA VAL A 41 5.18 1.91 6.71
C VAL A 41 4.30 2.87 7.52
N ALA A 42 4.69 4.13 7.70
CA ALA A 42 3.85 5.15 8.34
C ALA A 42 2.50 5.29 7.65
N TRP A 43 2.53 5.33 6.31
CA TRP A 43 1.35 5.51 5.48
C TRP A 43 0.53 4.22 5.35
N LEU A 44 1.15 3.12 4.96
CA LEU A 44 0.44 1.92 4.53
C LEU A 44 0.31 0.87 5.64
N GLN A 45 1.03 1.02 6.76
CA GLN A 45 0.97 0.14 7.93
C GLN A 45 1.26 0.88 9.25
N PRO A 46 0.49 1.94 9.60
CA PRO A 46 0.78 2.82 10.72
C PRO A 46 0.93 2.06 12.06
N VAL A 47 0.14 1.01 12.27
CA VAL A 47 0.22 0.16 13.48
C VAL A 47 1.57 -0.55 13.60
N VAL A 48 2.13 -1.02 12.48
CA VAL A 48 3.46 -1.68 12.48
C VAL A 48 4.54 -0.67 12.84
N LEU A 49 4.50 0.54 12.28
CA LEU A 49 5.45 1.58 12.64
C LEU A 49 5.32 1.97 14.12
N LYS A 50 4.09 2.17 14.63
CA LYS A 50 3.84 2.49 16.04
C LYS A 50 4.46 1.46 16.99
N LEU A 51 4.36 0.16 16.66
CA LEU A 51 4.81 -0.92 17.53
C LEU A 51 6.28 -1.28 17.38
N ARG A 52 6.88 -1.06 16.20
CA ARG A 52 8.23 -1.59 15.85
C ARG A 52 9.17 -0.57 15.21
N GLY A 53 8.71 0.67 15.05
CA GLY A 53 9.39 1.70 14.27
C GLY A 53 10.40 2.55 15.02
N ALA A 54 10.34 2.60 16.35
CA ALA A 54 11.16 3.52 17.15
C ALA A 54 12.67 3.41 16.84
N ASP A 55 13.21 2.19 16.80
CA ASP A 55 14.62 1.96 16.50
C ASP A 55 14.98 2.32 15.05
N HIS A 56 14.05 2.15 14.11
CA HIS A 56 14.26 2.53 12.71
C HIS A 56 14.30 4.05 12.54
N VAL A 57 13.42 4.78 13.24
CA VAL A 57 13.42 6.24 13.27
C VAL A 57 14.72 6.77 13.89
N ALA A 58 15.17 6.17 14.99
CA ALA A 58 16.44 6.52 15.62
C ALA A 58 17.64 6.25 14.69
N ALA A 59 17.66 5.11 14.01
CA ALA A 59 18.70 4.76 13.03
C ALA A 59 18.72 5.76 11.87
N ALA A 60 17.56 6.11 11.30
CA ALA A 60 17.46 7.10 10.24
C ALA A 60 17.96 8.49 10.68
N LEU A 61 17.65 8.91 11.92
CA LEU A 61 18.14 10.18 12.48
C LEU A 61 19.66 10.19 12.70
N ALA A 62 20.25 9.05 13.06
CA ALA A 62 21.70 8.93 13.24
C ALA A 62 22.48 9.20 11.94
N HIS A 63 21.83 9.05 10.78
CA HIS A 63 22.41 9.39 9.48
C HIS A 63 22.36 10.88 9.13
N GLY A 64 21.80 11.72 10.00
CA GLY A 64 21.93 13.18 10.00
C GLY A 64 21.94 13.79 8.60
N GLU A 65 23.08 14.37 8.21
CA GLU A 65 23.24 15.17 6.99
C GLU A 65 23.07 14.40 5.67
N ALA A 66 23.01 13.06 5.69
CA ALA A 66 22.73 12.28 4.49
C ALA A 66 21.30 12.46 3.98
N LEU A 67 20.40 13.01 4.80
CA LEU A 67 19.00 13.24 4.45
C LEU A 67 18.67 14.73 4.30
N PRO A 68 17.75 15.08 3.37
CA PRO A 68 17.15 16.40 3.27
C PRO A 68 16.63 16.94 4.61
N ALA A 69 16.62 18.26 4.77
CA ALA A 69 16.25 18.91 6.03
C ALA A 69 14.80 18.64 6.44
N ASP A 70 13.89 18.64 5.49
CA ASP A 70 12.47 18.30 5.65
C ASP A 70 12.27 16.83 6.08
N ALA A 71 13.00 15.89 5.45
CA ALA A 71 12.97 14.49 5.86
C ALA A 71 13.45 14.32 7.31
N ARG A 72 14.54 15.01 7.69
CA ARG A 72 15.03 15.02 9.08
C ARG A 72 14.03 15.61 10.05
N GLU A 73 13.31 16.67 9.67
CA GLU A 73 12.29 17.29 10.50
C GLU A 73 11.14 16.32 10.78
N VAL A 74 10.66 15.60 9.76
CA VAL A 74 9.65 14.55 9.93
C VAL A 74 10.15 13.45 10.86
N LEU A 75 11.36 12.94 10.64
CA LEU A 75 11.95 11.90 11.51
C LEU A 75 12.11 12.38 12.96
N ALA A 76 12.49 13.64 13.17
CA ALA A 76 12.59 14.23 14.50
C ALA A 76 11.20 14.43 15.15
N GLY A 77 10.16 14.66 14.36
CA GLY A 77 8.77 14.62 14.82
C GLY A 77 8.37 13.23 15.31
N LEU A 78 8.56 12.22 14.45
CA LEU A 78 8.28 10.81 14.75
C LEU A 78 9.04 10.32 16.00
N ALA A 79 10.29 10.75 16.19
CA ALA A 79 11.07 10.37 17.37
C ALA A 79 10.58 11.01 18.67
N ARG A 80 9.96 12.19 18.60
CA ARG A 80 9.42 12.89 19.79
C ARG A 80 8.07 12.33 20.21
N ASP A 81 7.21 12.06 19.24
CA ASP A 81 5.85 11.58 19.46
C ASP A 81 5.40 10.71 18.30
N LEU A 82 5.78 9.43 18.35
CA LEU A 82 5.46 8.48 17.29
C LEU A 82 3.96 8.21 17.19
N GLU A 83 3.27 8.15 18.33
CA GLU A 83 1.85 7.85 18.38
C GLU A 83 1.02 9.01 17.81
N GLY A 84 1.24 10.23 18.32
CA GLY A 84 0.54 11.41 17.84
C GLY A 84 0.84 11.73 16.37
N ALA A 85 2.08 11.51 15.93
CA ALA A 85 2.45 11.68 14.53
C ALA A 85 1.73 10.71 13.57
N LEU A 86 1.16 9.61 14.06
CA LEU A 86 0.48 8.58 13.25
C LEU A 86 -1.06 8.62 13.34
N GLU A 87 -1.65 9.59 14.02
CA GLU A 87 -3.11 9.71 14.15
C GLU A 87 -3.82 10.13 12.84
N GLY A 88 -3.09 10.73 11.90
CA GLY A 88 -3.64 11.22 10.63
C GLY A 88 -3.96 10.12 9.62
N ARG A 89 -4.87 10.45 8.69
CA ARG A 89 -5.21 9.65 7.50
C ARG A 89 -4.88 10.45 6.25
N SER A 90 -4.51 9.77 5.16
CA SER A 90 -4.06 10.46 3.95
C SER A 90 -4.67 9.94 2.66
N ARG A 91 -5.40 8.82 2.72
CA ARG A 91 -6.12 8.27 1.58
C ARG A 91 -7.12 9.29 1.02
N SER A 92 -7.18 9.41 -0.31
CA SER A 92 -8.20 10.23 -0.98
C SER A 92 -9.57 9.56 -0.91
N GLU A 93 -10.65 10.34 -1.04
CA GLU A 93 -12.03 9.80 -1.07
C GLU A 93 -12.21 8.72 -2.15
N ALA A 94 -11.56 8.89 -3.31
CA ALA A 94 -11.62 7.94 -4.40
C ALA A 94 -10.92 6.61 -4.07
N ALA A 95 -9.76 6.68 -3.44
CA ALA A 95 -9.04 5.50 -2.97
C ALA A 95 -9.76 4.83 -1.78
N GLU A 96 -10.33 5.60 -0.85
CA GLU A 96 -11.09 5.09 0.29
C GLU A 96 -12.31 4.28 -0.15
N ALA A 97 -13.05 4.76 -1.14
CA ALA A 97 -14.20 4.04 -1.71
C ALA A 97 -13.85 2.68 -2.32
N VAL A 98 -12.57 2.43 -2.64
CA VAL A 98 -12.08 1.15 -3.16
C VAL A 98 -11.46 0.31 -2.05
N ILE A 99 -10.55 0.89 -1.28
CA ILE A 99 -9.64 0.19 -0.37
C ILE A 99 -10.28 -0.05 1.01
N GLY A 100 -11.16 0.84 1.45
CA GLY A 100 -11.76 0.85 2.79
C GLY A 100 -10.97 1.68 3.79
N GLY A 101 -11.20 1.49 5.09
CA GLY A 101 -10.61 2.31 6.16
C GLY A 101 -9.36 1.74 6.83
N TYR A 102 -8.99 0.49 6.54
CA TYR A 102 -7.80 -0.14 7.12
C TYR A 102 -6.50 0.38 6.48
N ASN A 103 -5.38 0.27 7.22
CA ASN A 103 -4.05 0.58 6.71
C ASN A 103 -3.94 1.98 6.06
N ASP A 104 -4.56 2.99 6.69
CA ASP A 104 -4.55 4.39 6.26
C ASP A 104 -3.91 5.25 7.35
N GLY A 105 -2.60 5.44 7.23
CA GLY A 105 -1.84 6.36 8.06
C GLY A 105 -1.53 7.67 7.34
N PRO A 106 -0.78 8.57 7.99
CA PRO A 106 -0.39 9.82 7.38
C PRO A 106 0.72 9.59 6.33
N ARG A 107 0.62 10.32 5.22
CA ARG A 107 1.64 10.31 4.16
C ARG A 107 2.64 11.44 4.38
N PHE A 108 3.90 11.07 4.56
CA PHE A 108 5.00 12.03 4.69
C PHE A 108 5.77 12.16 3.38
N ASP A 109 5.37 13.08 2.51
CA ASP A 109 6.00 13.28 1.20
C ASP A 109 7.50 13.59 1.30
N ALA A 110 7.95 14.28 2.35
CA ALA A 110 9.36 14.54 2.62
C ALA A 110 10.20 13.26 2.81
N LEU A 111 9.60 12.16 3.27
CA LEU A 111 10.27 10.86 3.39
C LEU A 111 10.17 10.04 2.10
N LEU A 112 9.03 10.09 1.43
CA LEU A 112 8.77 9.30 0.22
C LEU A 112 9.50 9.84 -1.02
N ARG A 113 9.78 11.15 -1.05
CA ARG A 113 10.38 11.84 -2.20
C ARG A 113 11.83 12.27 -1.96
N VAL A 114 12.52 11.65 -0.99
CA VAL A 114 13.95 11.84 -0.76
C VAL A 114 14.72 11.53 -2.07
N PRO A 115 15.71 12.36 -2.48
CA PRO A 115 16.52 12.08 -3.66
C PRO A 115 17.17 10.69 -3.60
N GLY A 116 17.02 9.91 -4.67
CA GLY A 116 17.46 8.51 -4.74
C GLY A 116 16.49 7.48 -4.14
N GLY A 117 15.37 7.93 -3.56
CA GLY A 117 14.38 7.07 -2.91
C GLY A 117 13.43 6.32 -3.84
N GLN A 118 13.32 6.74 -5.11
CA GLN A 118 12.39 6.16 -6.09
C GLN A 118 12.56 4.65 -6.24
N ALA A 119 13.78 4.12 -6.17
CA ALA A 119 14.03 2.69 -6.29
C ALA A 119 13.31 1.85 -5.21
N SER A 120 13.12 2.39 -4.00
CA SER A 120 12.36 1.72 -2.94
C SER A 120 10.85 1.72 -3.21
N ILE A 121 10.34 2.80 -3.80
CA ILE A 121 8.94 2.90 -4.24
C ILE A 121 8.68 1.94 -5.42
N ASP A 122 9.54 1.98 -6.44
CA ASP A 122 9.47 1.10 -7.61
C ASP A 122 9.51 -0.37 -7.17
N ALA A 123 10.38 -0.72 -6.23
CA ALA A 123 10.45 -2.07 -5.71
C ALA A 123 9.15 -2.50 -5.01
N LEU A 124 8.46 -1.62 -4.29
CA LEU A 124 7.15 -1.94 -3.71
C LEU A 124 6.09 -2.10 -4.81
N GLY A 125 6.01 -1.14 -5.74
CA GLY A 125 5.10 -1.18 -6.87
C GLY A 125 5.26 -2.45 -7.70
N GLU A 126 6.51 -2.85 -8.01
CA GLU A 126 6.80 -4.09 -8.74
C GLU A 126 6.45 -5.35 -7.94
N ARG A 127 6.65 -5.38 -6.62
CA ARG A 127 6.22 -6.53 -5.80
C ARG A 127 4.69 -6.67 -5.77
N ALA A 128 3.97 -5.56 -5.63
CA ALA A 128 2.51 -5.54 -5.69
C ALA A 128 2.01 -5.95 -7.08
N GLY A 129 2.59 -5.38 -8.14
CA GLY A 129 2.28 -5.75 -9.52
C GLY A 129 2.57 -7.21 -9.82
N ALA A 130 3.66 -7.78 -9.29
CA ALA A 130 3.99 -9.19 -9.45
C ALA A 130 3.01 -10.14 -8.74
N VAL A 131 2.30 -9.68 -7.70
CA VAL A 131 1.20 -10.43 -7.08
C VAL A 131 0.01 -10.45 -8.04
N LEU A 132 -0.37 -9.28 -8.58
CA LEU A 132 -1.45 -9.18 -9.57
C LEU A 132 -1.13 -9.94 -10.87
N ASP A 133 0.14 -10.01 -11.28
CA ASP A 133 0.61 -10.79 -12.42
C ASP A 133 0.42 -12.30 -12.26
N ARG A 134 0.26 -12.80 -11.03
CA ARG A 134 0.09 -14.22 -10.72
C ARG A 134 -1.19 -14.55 -9.95
N ALA A 135 -2.06 -13.57 -9.75
CA ALA A 135 -3.32 -13.77 -9.03
C ALA A 135 -4.08 -14.97 -9.60
N ASP A 136 -4.84 -15.67 -8.75
CA ASP A 136 -5.69 -16.76 -9.23
C ASP A 136 -6.76 -16.23 -10.20
N ASP A 137 -7.06 -17.01 -11.23
CA ASP A 137 -8.03 -16.67 -12.27
C ASP A 137 -9.14 -17.71 -12.48
N GLY A 138 -9.20 -18.70 -11.59
CA GLY A 138 -10.24 -19.71 -11.52
C GLY A 138 -11.49 -19.20 -10.82
N ASP A 139 -11.35 -18.72 -9.58
CA ASP A 139 -12.45 -18.12 -8.82
C ASP A 139 -11.99 -17.08 -7.78
N LEU A 140 -12.95 -16.32 -7.25
CA LEU A 140 -12.68 -15.26 -6.28
C LEU A 140 -12.47 -15.78 -4.85
N TYR A 141 -12.87 -17.02 -4.53
CA TYR A 141 -12.61 -17.59 -3.21
C TYR A 141 -11.12 -17.77 -2.97
N GLU A 142 -10.40 -18.24 -3.99
CA GLU A 142 -8.95 -18.39 -3.95
C GLU A 142 -8.21 -17.09 -4.30
N GLY A 143 -8.74 -16.29 -5.23
CA GLY A 143 -8.05 -15.12 -5.78
C GLY A 143 -8.23 -13.80 -5.01
N ALA A 144 -9.27 -13.63 -4.19
CA ALA A 144 -9.60 -12.32 -3.60
C ALA A 144 -8.50 -11.74 -2.70
N GLY A 145 -7.71 -12.58 -2.03
CA GLY A 145 -6.58 -12.15 -1.22
C GLY A 145 -5.52 -11.39 -2.03
N ASP A 146 -5.20 -11.89 -3.22
CA ASP A 146 -4.19 -11.32 -4.12
C ASP A 146 -4.55 -9.90 -4.60
N TYR A 147 -5.84 -9.62 -4.77
CA TYR A 147 -6.32 -8.29 -5.15
C TYR A 147 -6.19 -7.26 -4.02
N GLY A 148 -5.79 -7.65 -2.80
CA GLY A 148 -5.26 -6.70 -1.82
C GLY A 148 -4.05 -5.93 -2.37
N ALA A 149 -3.23 -6.53 -3.24
CA ALA A 149 -2.13 -5.81 -3.89
C ALA A 149 -2.60 -4.65 -4.78
N LEU A 150 -3.83 -4.69 -5.30
CA LEU A 150 -4.41 -3.58 -6.06
C LEU A 150 -4.58 -2.33 -5.18
N GLY A 151 -4.90 -2.49 -3.89
CA GLY A 151 -4.99 -1.37 -2.95
C GLY A 151 -3.67 -0.61 -2.84
N LEU A 152 -2.54 -1.32 -2.77
CA LEU A 152 -1.20 -0.71 -2.77
C LEU A 152 -0.93 0.03 -4.08
N VAL A 153 -1.31 -0.56 -5.22
CA VAL A 153 -1.14 0.08 -6.53
C VAL A 153 -1.96 1.37 -6.62
N VAL A 154 -3.23 1.34 -6.18
CA VAL A 154 -4.10 2.53 -6.16
C VAL A 154 -3.47 3.64 -5.31
N GLU A 155 -3.01 3.35 -4.10
CA GLU A 155 -2.35 4.32 -3.22
C GLU A 155 -1.13 4.97 -3.88
N LEU A 156 -0.22 4.15 -4.43
CA LEU A 156 1.01 4.64 -5.06
C LEU A 156 0.73 5.49 -6.30
N VAL A 157 -0.29 5.12 -7.07
CA VAL A 157 -0.70 5.84 -8.28
C VAL A 157 -1.40 7.15 -7.93
N ASP A 158 -2.33 7.13 -6.97
CA ASP A 158 -3.04 8.33 -6.48
C ASP A 158 -2.07 9.36 -5.88
N ALA A 159 -1.02 8.89 -5.20
CA ALA A 159 0.06 9.74 -4.70
C ALA A 159 1.06 10.22 -5.78
N GLY A 160 0.94 9.73 -7.02
CA GLY A 160 1.86 10.02 -8.12
C GLY A 160 3.29 9.55 -7.86
N LEU A 161 3.45 8.43 -7.14
CA LEU A 161 4.75 7.88 -6.74
C LEU A 161 5.18 6.70 -7.60
N TRP A 162 4.22 5.97 -8.18
CA TRP A 162 4.50 4.85 -9.08
C TRP A 162 3.39 4.73 -10.11
N LYS A 163 3.71 4.28 -11.32
CA LYS A 163 2.74 4.11 -12.40
C LYS A 163 3.01 2.81 -13.16
N PRO A 164 2.11 1.82 -13.12
CA PRO A 164 2.25 0.62 -13.93
C PRO A 164 2.00 0.94 -15.41
N ALA A 165 2.53 0.09 -16.29
CA ALA A 165 2.20 0.15 -17.71
C ALA A 165 0.71 -0.17 -17.94
N PRO A 166 -0.05 0.63 -18.72
CA PRO A 166 -1.49 0.44 -18.89
C PRO A 166 -1.88 -0.96 -19.38
N GLU A 167 -1.08 -1.55 -20.27
CA GLU A 167 -1.28 -2.91 -20.78
C GLU A 167 -1.20 -3.98 -19.67
N ARG A 168 -0.36 -3.76 -18.65
CA ARG A 168 -0.24 -4.67 -17.50
C ARG A 168 -1.49 -4.57 -16.63
N VAL A 169 -2.02 -3.37 -16.44
CA VAL A 169 -3.28 -3.14 -15.70
C VAL A 169 -4.47 -3.79 -16.41
N VAL A 170 -4.54 -3.66 -17.74
CA VAL A 170 -5.56 -4.34 -18.55
C VAL A 170 -5.46 -5.87 -18.42
N ALA A 171 -4.24 -6.41 -18.39
CA ALA A 171 -4.03 -7.84 -18.19
C ALA A 171 -4.50 -8.31 -16.80
N TRP A 172 -4.23 -7.54 -15.74
CA TRP A 172 -4.73 -7.81 -14.39
C TRP A 172 -6.26 -7.77 -14.33
N GLN A 173 -6.88 -6.74 -14.93
CA GLN A 173 -8.32 -6.62 -14.99
C GLN A 173 -8.96 -7.80 -15.74
N GLY A 174 -8.42 -8.17 -16.90
CA GLY A 174 -8.93 -9.30 -17.67
C GLY A 174 -8.79 -10.63 -16.94
N ARG A 175 -7.81 -10.75 -16.04
CA ARG A 175 -7.68 -11.89 -15.13
C ARG A 175 -8.76 -11.88 -14.05
N PHE A 176 -8.95 -10.75 -13.39
CA PHE A 176 -10.01 -10.57 -12.41
C PHE A 176 -11.38 -10.92 -12.98
N ASP A 177 -11.67 -10.45 -14.20
CA ASP A 177 -12.95 -10.72 -14.86
C ASP A 177 -13.17 -12.23 -15.13
N ARG A 178 -12.10 -13.01 -15.34
CA ARG A 178 -12.20 -14.49 -15.43
C ARG A 178 -12.51 -15.12 -14.08
N ALA A 179 -11.82 -14.71 -13.01
CA ALA A 179 -12.08 -15.18 -11.65
C ALA A 179 -13.53 -14.86 -11.22
N ASP A 180 -14.00 -13.65 -11.50
CA ASP A 180 -15.37 -13.23 -11.21
C ASP A 180 -16.39 -14.09 -11.98
N ALA A 181 -16.16 -14.34 -13.27
CA ALA A 181 -17.03 -15.21 -14.07
C ALA A 181 -17.01 -16.68 -13.60
N GLY A 182 -15.89 -17.13 -13.01
CA GLY A 182 -15.73 -18.48 -12.46
C GLY A 182 -16.35 -18.69 -11.08
N THR A 183 -16.85 -17.64 -10.42
CA THR A 183 -17.43 -17.70 -9.08
C THR A 183 -18.97 -17.76 -9.12
N PRO A 184 -19.62 -18.93 -8.96
CA PRO A 184 -21.08 -19.02 -9.15
C PRO A 184 -21.89 -18.63 -7.91
N ASP A 185 -21.36 -18.88 -6.72
CA ASP A 185 -22.08 -18.76 -5.45
C ASP A 185 -21.89 -17.39 -4.81
N GLU A 186 -22.70 -17.05 -3.80
CA GLU A 186 -22.61 -15.80 -3.02
C GLU A 186 -22.55 -14.50 -3.85
N ARG A 187 -23.23 -14.48 -5.01
CA ARG A 187 -23.14 -13.38 -5.97
C ARG A 187 -23.42 -12.00 -5.40
N GLY A 188 -24.35 -11.83 -4.47
CA GLY A 188 -24.61 -10.51 -3.86
C GLY A 188 -23.39 -9.92 -3.14
N PHE A 189 -22.58 -10.79 -2.53
CA PHE A 189 -21.31 -10.41 -1.90
C PHE A 189 -20.25 -10.13 -2.96
N TRP A 190 -20.04 -11.08 -3.88
CA TRP A 190 -18.99 -10.97 -4.90
C TRP A 190 -19.22 -9.84 -5.90
N ASP A 191 -20.47 -9.53 -6.24
CA ASP A 191 -20.80 -8.41 -7.12
C ASP A 191 -20.36 -7.07 -6.50
N SER A 192 -20.58 -6.91 -5.19
CA SER A 192 -20.18 -5.72 -4.45
C SER A 192 -18.65 -5.61 -4.37
N TYR A 193 -17.97 -6.72 -4.07
CA TYR A 193 -16.50 -6.79 -4.10
C TYR A 193 -15.94 -6.49 -5.50
N ALA A 194 -16.50 -7.10 -6.53
CA ALA A 194 -16.06 -6.95 -7.91
C ALA A 194 -16.25 -5.54 -8.46
N ALA A 195 -17.32 -4.85 -8.06
CA ALA A 195 -17.51 -3.44 -8.37
C ALA A 195 -16.36 -2.57 -7.83
N ARG A 196 -15.90 -2.83 -6.59
CA ARG A 196 -14.78 -2.11 -5.98
C ARG A 196 -13.45 -2.43 -6.67
N VAL A 197 -13.17 -3.70 -6.95
CA VAL A 197 -11.95 -4.10 -7.68
C VAL A 197 -11.88 -3.44 -9.06
N ARG A 198 -12.99 -3.48 -9.83
CA ARG A 198 -13.08 -2.81 -11.13
C ARG A 198 -12.88 -1.31 -11.02
N ARG A 199 -13.44 -0.68 -9.99
CA ARG A 199 -13.20 0.74 -9.71
C ARG A 199 -11.74 1.02 -9.38
N GLY A 200 -11.05 0.14 -8.66
CA GLY A 200 -9.61 0.21 -8.44
C GLY A 200 -8.83 0.24 -9.75
N PHE A 201 -9.11 -0.69 -10.66
CA PHE A 201 -8.49 -0.68 -12.00
C PHE A 201 -8.79 0.60 -12.79
N GLU A 202 -10.01 1.13 -12.71
CA GLU A 202 -10.35 2.41 -13.35
C GLU A 202 -9.52 3.58 -12.80
N LEU A 203 -9.30 3.64 -11.48
CA LEU A 203 -8.47 4.68 -10.86
C LEU A 203 -7.03 4.59 -11.37
N VAL A 204 -6.48 3.37 -11.40
CA VAL A 204 -5.10 3.13 -11.86
C VAL A 204 -4.92 3.50 -13.34
N LEU A 205 -5.91 3.26 -14.18
CA LEU A 205 -5.85 3.57 -15.61
C LEU A 205 -6.03 5.07 -15.93
N ARG A 206 -6.62 5.87 -15.03
CA ARG A 206 -6.93 7.29 -15.26
C ARG A 206 -5.82 8.24 -14.81
N ALA A 207 -5.00 7.85 -13.85
CA ALA A 207 -3.84 8.60 -13.37
C ALA A 207 -2.66 8.49 -14.36
#